data_AF-A0A2X0Y2A1-F1
#
_entry.id   AF-A0A2X0Y2A1-F1
#
_cell.length_a   1.000
_cell.length_b   1.000
_cell.length_c   1.000
_cell.angle_alpha   90.00
_cell.angle_beta   90.00
_cell.angle_gamma   90.00
#
_symmetry.space_group_name_H-M   'P 1'
#
loop_
_entity.id
_entity.type
_entity.pdbx_description
1 polymer ?
#
loop_
_entity_poly.entity_id
_entity_poly.type
_entity_poly.pdbx_seq_one_letter_code
_entity_poly.pdbx_strand_id
1 'polypeptide(L)'
;MKLHYGFEDLNQIDWASILPILLPFVLVGFLLITVALIDLYKHRDSRENILMWAIIILFFNTIGSVLYFVMGRKDVNKRALRN
;
A
#
# COMPACT_ATOMS: atom_id res chain seq x y z
N MET A 1 1.35 17.81 39.23
CA MET A 1 1.78 18.45 37.97
C MET A 1 0.55 18.62 37.09
N LYS A 2 0.11 19.86 36.84
CA LYS A 2 -1.03 20.14 35.97
C LYS A 2 -0.48 20.17 34.54
N LEU A 3 -0.78 19.16 33.74
CA LEU A 3 -0.35 19.09 32.34
C LEU A 3 -1.12 20.15 31.56
N HIS A 4 -0.45 21.25 31.23
CA HIS A 4 -0.98 22.34 30.44
C HIS A 4 -0.63 22.04 28.98
N TYR A 5 -1.37 21.12 28.35
CA TYR A 5 -1.28 20.90 26.91
C TYR A 5 -2.38 21.74 26.25
N GLY A 6 -2.04 22.96 25.88
CA GLY A 6 -2.90 23.87 25.14
C GLY A 6 -2.67 23.74 23.64
N PHE A 7 -3.63 24.20 22.82
CA PHE A 7 -3.41 24.31 21.36
C PHE A 7 -2.24 25.25 21.01
N GLU A 8 -1.85 26.10 21.96
CA GLU A 8 -0.70 27.02 21.90
C GLU A 8 0.64 26.27 21.81
N ASP A 9 0.74 25.05 22.34
CA ASP A 9 1.96 24.24 22.32
C ASP A 9 2.27 23.69 20.92
N LEU A 10 1.27 23.60 20.05
CA LEU A 10 1.44 23.12 18.67
C LEU A 10 2.26 24.11 17.82
N ASN A 11 2.23 25.40 18.15
CA ASN A 11 3.03 26.44 17.50
C ASN A 11 4.49 26.45 17.95
N GLN A 12 4.81 25.78 19.07
CA GLN A 12 6.18 25.63 19.55
C GLN A 12 6.89 24.42 18.92
N ILE A 13 6.14 23.59 18.17
CA ILE A 13 6.71 22.46 17.45
C ILE A 13 7.55 22.99 16.29
N ASP A 14 8.83 22.63 16.29
CA ASP A 14 9.73 22.96 15.19
C ASP A 14 9.48 22.02 13.99
N TRP A 15 8.48 22.38 13.19
CA TRP A 15 8.11 21.67 11.98
C TRP A 15 9.27 21.55 10.98
N ALA A 16 10.22 22.50 10.98
CA ALA A 16 11.36 22.49 10.05
C ALA A 16 12.32 21.33 10.33
N SER A 17 12.42 20.88 11.59
CA SER A 17 13.23 19.72 11.97
C SER A 17 12.53 18.38 11.69
N ILE A 18 11.19 18.37 11.72
CA ILE A 18 10.38 17.14 11.54
C ILE A 18 10.15 16.85 10.05
N LEU A 19 9.92 17.89 9.24
CA LEU A 19 9.64 17.77 7.81
C LEU A 19 10.66 16.91 7.05
N PRO A 20 11.98 17.12 7.18
CA PRO A 20 13.00 16.35 6.45
C PRO A 20 12.98 14.86 6.76
N ILE A 21 12.57 14.50 7.98
CA ILE A 21 12.45 13.11 8.41
C ILE A 21 11.17 12.50 7.85
N LEU A 22 10.04 13.22 7.87
CA LEU A 22 8.76 12.74 7.33
C LEU A 22 8.71 12.70 5.80
N LEU A 23 9.36 13.66 5.13
CA LEU A 23 9.35 13.81 3.67
C LEU A 23 9.69 12.52 2.92
N PRO A 24 10.77 11.76 3.24
CA PRO A 24 11.08 10.52 2.54
C PRO A 24 10.01 9.44 2.74
N PHE A 25 9.42 9.31 3.94
CA PHE A 25 8.36 8.33 4.16
C PHE A 25 7.11 8.66 3.36
N VAL A 26 6.72 9.94 3.31
CA VAL A 26 5.58 10.39 2.52
C VAL A 26 5.85 10.21 1.03
N LEU A 27 7.04 10.56 0.54
CA LEU A 27 7.44 10.35 -0.85
C LEU A 27 7.40 8.88 -1.25
N VAL A 28 8.01 8.01 -0.46
CA VAL A 28 8.04 6.57 -0.73
C VAL A 28 6.64 5.97 -0.66
N GLY A 29 5.84 6.33 0.36
CA GLY A 29 4.45 5.90 0.48
C GLY A 29 3.60 6.35 -0.71
N PHE A 30 3.76 7.60 -1.15
CA PHE A 30 3.04 8.15 -2.29
C PHE A 30 3.44 7.47 -3.61
N LEU A 31 4.73 7.21 -3.81
CA LEU A 31 5.24 6.46 -4.96
C LEU A 31 4.69 5.04 -4.99
N LEU A 32 4.68 4.33 -3.86
CA LEU A 32 4.15 2.97 -3.77
C LEU A 32 2.66 2.90 -4.09
N ILE A 33 1.87 3.84 -3.56
CA ILE A 33 0.44 3.97 -3.88
C ILE A 33 0.24 4.25 -5.38
N THR A 34 1.03 5.15 -5.96
CA THR A 34 0.93 5.52 -7.37
C THR A 34 1.28 4.33 -8.29
N VAL A 35 2.39 3.64 -8.02
CA VAL A 35 2.81 2.45 -8.78
C VAL A 35 1.77 1.35 -8.67
N ALA A 36 1.21 1.12 -7.48
CA ALA A 36 0.15 0.15 -7.25
C ALA A 36 -1.13 0.46 -8.03
N LEU A 37 -1.55 1.72 -8.04
CA LEU A 37 -2.70 2.18 -8.83
C LEU A 37 -2.48 1.96 -10.33
N ILE A 38 -1.29 2.29 -10.83
CA ILE A 38 -0.93 2.09 -12.24
C ILE A 38 -0.92 0.59 -12.58
N ASP A 39 -0.31 -0.26 -11.74
CA ASP A 39 -0.26 -1.70 -11.95
C ASP A 39 -1.65 -2.33 -11.95
N LEU A 40 -2.51 -1.93 -11.00
CA LEU A 40 -3.90 -2.38 -10.90
C LEU A 40 -4.72 -1.96 -12.13
N TYR A 41 -4.54 -0.72 -12.59
CA TYR A 41 -5.20 -0.23 -13.79
C TYR A 41 -4.75 -0.99 -15.05
N LYS A 42 -3.45 -1.27 -15.17
CA LYS A 42 -2.85 -1.96 -16.34
C LYS A 42 -3.25 -3.44 -16.41
N HIS A 43 -3.39 -4.12 -15.27
CA HIS A 43 -3.73 -5.55 -15.20
C HIS A 43 -5.20 -5.83 -14.89
N ARG A 44 -6.09 -4.83 -15.04
CA ARG A 44 -7.53 -4.94 -14.78
C ARG A 44 -8.24 -6.12 -15.47
N ASP A 45 -7.73 -6.54 -16.63
CA ASP A 45 -8.38 -7.55 -17.48
C ASP A 45 -8.02 -9.00 -17.09
N SER A 46 -6.91 -9.20 -16.36
CA SER A 46 -6.49 -10.54 -15.87
C SER A 46 -6.86 -10.79 -14.40
N ARG A 47 -7.45 -9.80 -13.71
CA ARG A 47 -7.66 -9.83 -12.26
C ARG A 47 -9.16 -9.89 -11.96
N GLU A 48 -9.66 -11.10 -11.74
CA GLU A 48 -11.09 -11.35 -11.43
C GLU A 48 -11.57 -10.58 -10.17
N ASN A 49 -10.66 -10.26 -9.23
CA ASN A 49 -10.96 -9.56 -7.98
C ASN A 49 -10.01 -8.38 -7.72
N ILE A 50 -10.16 -7.29 -8.48
CA ILE A 50 -9.42 -6.02 -8.32
C ILE A 50 -9.41 -5.49 -6.88
N LEU A 51 -10.54 -5.59 -6.17
CA LEU A 51 -10.69 -5.10 -4.79
C LEU A 51 -9.82 -5.87 -3.78
N MET A 52 -9.69 -7.19 -3.94
CA MET A 52 -8.83 -8.01 -3.08
C MET A 52 -7.36 -7.62 -3.23
N TRP A 53 -6.92 -7.33 -4.47
CA TRP A 53 -5.55 -6.89 -4.75
C TRP A 53 -5.25 -5.50 -4.20
N ALA A 54 -6.20 -4.56 -4.28
CA ALA A 54 -6.05 -3.23 -3.68
C ALA A 54 -5.81 -3.31 -2.16
N ILE A 55 -6.55 -4.19 -1.45
CA ILE A 55 -6.39 -4.39 0.00
C ILE A 55 -5.02 -5.01 0.32
N ILE A 56 -4.56 -6.00 -0.45
CA ILE A 56 -3.25 -6.63 -0.24
C ILE A 56 -2.11 -5.63 -0.44
N ILE A 57 -2.19 -4.79 -1.47
CA ILE A 57 -1.16 -3.79 -1.75
C ILE A 57 -1.14 -2.72 -0.64
N LEU A 58 -2.31 -2.28 -0.15
CA LEU A 58 -2.41 -1.31 0.93
C LEU A 58 -1.80 -1.84 2.25
N PHE A 59 -1.92 -3.14 2.52
CA PHE A 59 -1.45 -3.75 3.77
C PHE A 59 -0.03 -4.35 3.72
N PHE A 60 0.52 -4.62 2.53
CA PHE A 60 1.77 -5.37 2.40
C PHE A 60 2.74 -4.78 1.38
N ASN A 61 3.08 -3.48 1.46
CA ASN A 61 4.07 -2.80 0.59
C ASN A 61 5.25 -3.68 0.09
N THR A 62 5.92 -4.43 0.98
CA THR A 62 7.04 -5.33 0.61
C THR A 62 6.63 -6.80 0.44
N ILE A 63 5.65 -7.27 1.22
CA ILE A 63 5.25 -8.68 1.31
C ILE A 63 4.20 -9.04 0.23
N GLY A 64 3.49 -8.06 -0.31
CA GLY A 64 2.42 -8.21 -1.29
C GLY A 64 2.95 -8.74 -2.63
N SER A 65 4.20 -8.38 -2.98
CA SER A 65 4.90 -8.94 -4.14
C SER A 65 5.28 -10.42 -3.93
N VAL A 66 5.66 -10.80 -2.70
CA VAL A 66 6.00 -12.18 -2.36
C VAL A 66 4.75 -13.07 -2.33
N LEU A 67 3.66 -12.59 -1.71
CA LEU A 67 2.37 -13.28 -1.74
C LEU A 67 1.79 -13.35 -3.17
N TYR A 68 2.00 -12.34 -4.01
CA TYR A 68 1.60 -12.36 -5.43
C TYR A 68 2.22 -13.54 -6.18
N PHE A 69 3.51 -13.79 -6.00
CA PHE A 69 4.21 -14.92 -6.62
C PHE A 69 3.74 -16.28 -6.08
N VAL A 70 3.40 -16.36 -4.79
CA VAL A 70 2.98 -17.61 -4.14
C VAL A 70 1.54 -17.96 -4.48
N MET A 71 0.64 -16.98 -4.53
CA MET A 71 -0.81 -17.21 -4.68
C MET A 71 -1.29 -17.20 -6.13
N GLY A 72 -0.53 -16.60 -7.07
CA GLY A 72 -0.85 -16.58 -8.50
C GLY A 72 -0.83 -17.94 -9.21
N ARG A 73 -0.31 -19.00 -8.57
CA ARG A 73 -0.26 -20.37 -9.14
C ARG A 73 -1.55 -21.18 -8.94
N LYS A 74 -2.73 -20.57 -8.99
CA LYS A 74 -3.95 -21.36 -9.18
C LYS A 74 -4.23 -21.49 -10.67
N ASP A 75 -3.55 -22.46 -11.27
CA ASP A 75 -3.95 -23.08 -12.52
C ASP A 75 -5.40 -23.51 -12.40
N VAL A 76 -6.31 -22.72 -12.96
CA VAL A 76 -7.69 -23.15 -13.20
C VAL A 76 -7.65 -24.06 -14.42
N ASN A 77 -7.13 -25.28 -14.25
CA ASN A 77 -7.30 -26.32 -15.25
C ASN A 77 -8.72 -26.91 -15.14
N LYS A 78 -9.73 -26.10 -15.49
CA LYS A 78 -11.12 -26.54 -15.64
C LYS A 78 -11.33 -27.45 -16.87
N ARG A 79 -10.28 -27.74 -17.65
CA ARG A 79 -10.36 -28.60 -18.85
C ARG A 79 -9.92 -30.05 -18.60
N ALA A 80 -9.34 -30.37 -17.43
CA ALA A 80 -8.91 -31.73 -17.09
C ALA A 80 -10.01 -32.64 -16.51
N LEU A 81 -11.21 -32.12 -16.24
CA LEU A 81 -12.36 -32.90 -15.75
C LEU A 81 -13.39 -33.23 -16.84
N ARG A 82 -13.07 -32.94 -18.10
CA ARG A 82 -13.93 -33.23 -19.25
C ARG A 82 -13.13 -33.97 -20.32
N ASN A 83 -12.68 -35.18 -19.98
CA ASN A 83 -12.40 -36.28 -20.91
C ASN A 83 -12.49 -37.60 -20.14
#